data_AF-A0A2J8JCW7-F1
#
_entry.id   AF-A0A2J8JCW7-F1
#
_cell.length_a   1.000
_cell.length_b   1.000
_cell.length_c   1.000
_cell.angle_alpha   90.00
_cell.angle_beta   90.00
_cell.angle_gamma   90.00
#
_symmetry.space_group_name_H-M   'P 1'
#
loop_
_entity.id
_entity.type
_entity.pdbx_description
1 polymer ?
#
loop_
_entity_poly.entity_id
_entity_poly.type
_entity_poly.pdbx_seq_one_letter_code
_entity_poly.pdbx_strand_id
1 'polypeptide(L)'
;MRALTVQRVKFAMGLPLLKRAVQDLAEKTKNFVSRSLVIGEVLSMADMATGVKCGIIYWLFGGAIRNLGSPEHVTKWFQPLQEQKYTGMFAMTERGHGSNVRGIQTEATFDLSAQEFVIDTPCENAEKMYIGNAMYGNYAAVFAQLIIDGRSQGPHCFIVPVRDENGSLYPGVTAIDMMYKEGLHGVDNGILIFDKVRIPRENLLDKFGSVAPDGQYHSPIRNKSARFNAMLAALTPSRLAVAFQAMGAMK
;
A
#
# COMPACT_ATOMS: atom_id res chain seq x y z
N MET A 1 6.92 -22.53 2.65
CA MET A 1 5.75 -21.90 3.30
C MET A 1 5.20 -20.71 2.51
N ARG A 2 6.01 -19.70 2.16
CA ARG A 2 5.56 -18.47 1.45
C ARG A 2 4.88 -18.70 0.10
N ALA A 3 5.46 -19.55 -0.76
CA ALA A 3 4.84 -19.92 -2.05
C ALA A 3 3.46 -20.57 -1.86
N LEU A 4 3.29 -21.41 -0.83
CA LEU A 4 2.00 -22.00 -0.47
C LEU A 4 1.01 -20.93 0.02
N THR A 5 1.45 -19.97 0.83
CA THR A 5 0.61 -18.84 1.24
C THR A 5 0.14 -18.02 0.03
N VAL A 6 0.99 -17.80 -0.98
CA VAL A 6 0.58 -17.15 -2.25
C VAL A 6 -0.52 -17.97 -2.95
N GLN A 7 -0.36 -19.29 -3.05
CA GLN A 7 -1.39 -20.15 -3.64
C GLN A 7 -2.70 -20.12 -2.86
N ARG A 8 -2.64 -20.13 -1.51
CA ARG A 8 -3.81 -20.01 -0.63
C ARG A 8 -4.52 -18.68 -0.78
N VAL A 9 -3.78 -17.57 -0.88
CA VAL A 9 -4.35 -16.24 -1.17
C VAL A 9 -5.09 -16.28 -2.50
N LYS A 10 -4.45 -16.77 -3.58
CA LYS A 10 -5.11 -16.88 -4.90
C LYS A 10 -6.39 -17.73 -4.83
N PHE A 11 -6.33 -18.87 -4.16
CA PHE A 11 -7.49 -19.75 -3.96
C PHE A 11 -8.61 -19.04 -3.18
N ALA A 12 -8.30 -18.47 -2.01
CA ALA A 12 -9.27 -17.80 -1.15
C ALA A 12 -9.95 -16.66 -1.91
N MET A 13 -9.18 -15.82 -2.59
CA MET A 13 -9.72 -14.70 -3.36
C MET A 13 -10.49 -15.15 -4.61
N GLY A 14 -10.28 -16.39 -5.06
CA GLY A 14 -11.08 -17.05 -6.09
C GLY A 14 -12.51 -17.36 -5.65
N LEU A 15 -12.76 -17.49 -4.34
CA LEU A 15 -14.06 -17.88 -3.80
C LEU A 15 -15.12 -16.81 -4.05
N PRO A 16 -16.35 -17.17 -4.49
CA PRO A 16 -17.41 -16.21 -4.82
C PRO A 16 -17.73 -15.23 -3.68
N LEU A 17 -17.73 -15.71 -2.44
CA LEU A 17 -18.00 -14.89 -1.25
C LEU A 17 -16.96 -13.78 -1.06
N LEU A 18 -15.68 -14.12 -1.26
CA LEU A 18 -14.56 -13.19 -1.13
C LEU A 18 -14.52 -12.19 -2.29
N LYS A 19 -14.78 -12.64 -3.52
CA LYS A 19 -14.95 -11.74 -4.67
C LYS A 19 -16.06 -10.72 -4.43
N ARG A 20 -17.22 -11.18 -3.94
CA ARG A 20 -18.35 -10.31 -3.64
C ARG A 20 -18.03 -9.31 -2.52
N ALA A 21 -17.33 -9.74 -1.48
CA ALA A 21 -16.94 -8.83 -0.41
C ALA A 21 -15.92 -7.77 -0.85
N VAL A 22 -15.01 -8.12 -1.76
CA VAL A 22 -14.09 -7.16 -2.39
C VAL A 22 -14.84 -6.21 -3.31
N GLN A 23 -15.89 -6.65 -3.99
CA GLN A 23 -16.79 -5.79 -4.78
C GLN A 23 -17.60 -4.84 -3.89
N ASP A 24 -18.20 -5.35 -2.81
CA ASP A 24 -18.87 -4.55 -1.79
C ASP A 24 -17.94 -3.48 -1.21
N LEU A 25 -16.66 -3.87 -1.00
CA LEU A 25 -15.61 -2.93 -0.63
C LEU A 25 -15.55 -1.84 -1.70
N ALA A 26 -15.28 -2.12 -2.98
CA ALA A 26 -15.24 -1.14 -4.08
C ALA A 26 -16.42 -0.14 -4.07
N GLU A 27 -17.63 -0.67 -3.97
CA GLU A 27 -18.89 0.07 -4.11
C GLU A 27 -19.28 0.83 -2.83
N LYS A 28 -18.58 0.62 -1.70
CA LYS A 28 -18.93 1.16 -0.37
C LYS A 28 -20.36 0.77 0.05
N THR A 29 -20.79 -0.45 -0.27
CA THR A 29 -22.13 -0.92 0.06
C THR A 29 -22.37 -0.97 1.57
N LYS A 30 -23.62 -0.90 2.01
CA LYS A 30 -23.96 -0.93 3.44
C LYS A 30 -23.33 -2.16 4.11
N ASN A 31 -22.64 -1.95 5.24
CA ASN A 31 -21.92 -2.97 6.02
C ASN A 31 -20.64 -3.55 5.38
N PHE A 32 -20.07 -2.94 4.33
CA PHE A 32 -18.84 -3.45 3.69
C PHE A 32 -17.67 -3.60 4.69
N VAL A 33 -17.57 -2.71 5.68
CA VAL A 33 -16.55 -2.77 6.74
C VAL A 33 -16.75 -4.03 7.59
N SER A 34 -17.95 -4.25 8.13
CA SER A 34 -18.24 -5.42 8.96
C SER A 34 -18.00 -6.74 8.22
N ARG A 35 -18.39 -6.83 6.94
CA ARG A 35 -18.13 -8.01 6.10
C ARG A 35 -16.63 -8.26 5.92
N SER A 36 -15.86 -7.20 5.66
CA SER A 36 -14.40 -7.28 5.53
C SER A 36 -13.74 -7.78 6.82
N LEU A 37 -14.20 -7.31 7.98
CA LEU A 37 -13.70 -7.72 9.29
C LEU A 37 -13.98 -9.21 9.58
N VAL A 38 -15.21 -9.68 9.32
CA VAL A 38 -15.59 -11.09 9.50
C VAL A 38 -14.78 -12.01 8.59
N ILE A 39 -14.53 -11.60 7.35
CA ILE A 39 -13.67 -12.36 6.44
C ILE A 39 -12.25 -12.47 6.98
N GLY A 40 -11.70 -11.36 7.47
CA GLY A 40 -10.37 -11.35 8.11
C GLY A 40 -10.31 -12.31 9.29
N GLU A 41 -11.33 -12.32 10.15
CA GLU A 41 -11.46 -13.24 11.28
C GLU A 41 -11.47 -14.71 10.83
N VAL A 42 -12.36 -15.08 9.90
CA VAL A 42 -12.51 -16.47 9.42
C VAL A 42 -11.24 -16.98 8.73
N LEU A 43 -10.58 -16.16 7.90
CA LEU A 43 -9.32 -16.55 7.27
C LEU A 43 -8.22 -16.78 8.31
N SER A 44 -8.20 -15.96 9.37
CA SER A 44 -7.18 -16.01 10.41
C SER A 44 -7.34 -17.20 11.36
N MET A 45 -8.57 -17.70 11.54
CA MET A 45 -8.83 -18.99 12.21
C MET A 45 -8.17 -20.16 11.48
N ALA A 46 -8.18 -20.15 10.14
CA ALA A 46 -7.68 -21.26 9.35
C ALA A 46 -6.16 -21.17 9.07
N ASP A 47 -5.68 -19.98 8.69
CA ASP A 47 -4.26 -19.74 8.42
C ASP A 47 -3.95 -18.25 8.55
N MET A 48 -3.36 -17.86 9.68
CA MET A 48 -3.05 -16.46 9.98
C MET A 48 -2.15 -15.80 8.93
N ALA A 49 -1.18 -16.53 8.35
CA ALA A 49 -0.32 -15.98 7.30
C ALA A 49 -1.10 -15.61 6.03
N THR A 50 -2.05 -16.45 5.61
CA THR A 50 -2.95 -16.16 4.48
C THR A 50 -3.86 -14.97 4.81
N GLY A 51 -4.44 -14.93 6.01
CA GLY A 51 -5.27 -13.81 6.47
C GLY A 51 -4.53 -12.47 6.44
N VAL A 52 -3.29 -12.43 6.96
CA VAL A 52 -2.43 -11.24 6.93
C VAL A 52 -2.08 -10.83 5.51
N LYS A 53 -1.69 -11.79 4.65
CA LYS A 53 -1.31 -11.50 3.26
C LYS A 53 -2.50 -10.98 2.43
N CYS A 54 -3.70 -11.53 2.61
CA CYS A 54 -4.93 -10.97 2.04
C CYS A 54 -5.15 -9.53 2.54
N GLY A 55 -4.90 -9.27 3.82
CA GLY A 55 -5.08 -7.94 4.38
C GLY A 55 -4.12 -6.89 3.85
N ILE A 56 -2.87 -7.26 3.60
CA ILE A 56 -1.90 -6.39 2.94
C ILE A 56 -2.40 -6.00 1.53
N ILE A 57 -2.85 -6.98 0.75
CA ILE A 57 -3.21 -6.79 -0.66
C ILE A 57 -4.51 -5.97 -0.78
N TYR A 58 -5.58 -6.37 -0.09
CA TYR A 58 -6.92 -5.82 -0.33
C TYR A 58 -7.32 -4.71 0.65
N TRP A 59 -6.90 -4.78 1.91
CA TRP A 59 -7.30 -3.81 2.93
C TRP A 59 -6.28 -2.69 3.12
N LEU A 60 -4.98 -2.98 3.07
CA LEU A 60 -3.95 -1.94 3.14
C LEU A 60 -3.69 -1.29 1.79
N PHE A 61 -3.17 -2.03 0.80
CA PHE A 61 -2.89 -1.48 -0.52
C PHE A 61 -4.17 -1.06 -1.25
N GLY A 62 -5.13 -1.97 -1.36
CA GLY A 62 -6.45 -1.66 -1.94
C GLY A 62 -7.18 -0.53 -1.18
N GLY A 63 -7.08 -0.51 0.14
CA GLY A 63 -7.63 0.57 0.97
C GLY A 63 -6.96 1.91 0.73
N ALA A 64 -5.63 1.94 0.54
CA ALA A 64 -4.89 3.17 0.23
C ALA A 64 -5.42 3.80 -1.07
N ILE A 65 -5.51 3.02 -2.14
CA ILE A 65 -6.06 3.48 -3.43
C ILE A 65 -7.44 4.12 -3.23
N ARG A 66 -8.34 3.42 -2.52
CA ARG A 66 -9.73 3.84 -2.38
C ARG A 66 -9.96 5.00 -1.42
N ASN A 67 -9.16 5.06 -0.37
CA ASN A 67 -9.35 6.02 0.71
C ASN A 67 -8.55 7.30 0.49
N LEU A 68 -7.45 7.22 -0.27
CA LEU A 68 -6.52 8.32 -0.54
C LEU A 68 -6.52 8.77 -2.00
N GLY A 69 -7.01 7.97 -2.96
CA GLY A 69 -7.09 8.35 -4.37
C GLY A 69 -8.47 8.86 -4.80
N SER A 70 -8.52 9.38 -6.03
CA SER A 70 -9.73 9.76 -6.78
C SER A 70 -10.45 8.55 -7.43
N PRO A 71 -11.64 8.75 -8.03
CA PRO A 71 -12.31 7.72 -8.83
C PRO A 71 -11.46 7.13 -9.96
N GLU A 72 -10.61 7.94 -10.61
CA GLU A 72 -9.70 7.50 -11.67
C GLU A 72 -8.68 6.49 -11.14
N HIS A 73 -8.19 6.69 -9.91
CA HIS A 73 -7.31 5.73 -9.23
C HIS A 73 -8.02 4.40 -8.94
N VAL A 74 -9.31 4.44 -8.60
CA VAL A 74 -10.10 3.22 -8.39
C VAL A 74 -10.21 2.43 -9.70
N THR A 75 -10.51 3.10 -10.80
CA THR A 75 -10.57 2.46 -12.13
C THR A 75 -9.22 1.93 -12.57
N LYS A 76 -8.16 2.74 -12.46
CA LYS A 76 -6.80 2.39 -12.92
C LYS A 76 -6.16 1.29 -12.09
N TRP A 77 -6.32 1.32 -10.77
CA TRP A 77 -5.57 0.47 -9.85
C TRP A 77 -6.46 -0.51 -9.07
N PHE A 78 -7.57 -0.04 -8.50
CA PHE A 78 -8.39 -0.93 -7.67
C PHE A 78 -9.09 -2.01 -8.49
N GLN A 79 -9.72 -1.68 -9.62
CA GLN A 79 -10.44 -2.67 -10.43
C GLN A 79 -9.54 -3.84 -10.91
N PRO A 80 -8.35 -3.60 -11.51
CA PRO A 80 -7.44 -4.70 -11.86
C PRO A 80 -6.95 -5.53 -10.67
N LEU A 81 -6.80 -4.91 -9.49
CA LEU A 81 -6.50 -5.63 -8.24
C LEU A 81 -7.64 -6.58 -7.84
N GLN A 82 -8.91 -6.16 -7.99
CA GLN A 82 -10.07 -7.03 -7.72
C GLN A 82 -10.14 -8.21 -8.69
N GLU A 83 -9.78 -7.97 -9.94
CA GLU A 83 -9.66 -8.98 -11.00
C GLU A 83 -8.43 -9.88 -10.84
N GLN A 84 -7.60 -9.64 -9.81
CA GLN A 84 -6.36 -10.37 -9.53
C GLN A 84 -5.32 -10.28 -10.66
N LYS A 85 -5.37 -9.23 -11.49
CA LYS A 85 -4.38 -8.98 -12.55
C LYS A 85 -2.98 -8.71 -11.97
N TYR A 86 -2.92 -8.20 -10.76
CA TYR A 86 -1.69 -7.97 -10.01
C TYR A 86 -1.95 -8.02 -8.51
N THR A 87 -0.88 -8.02 -7.70
CA THR A 87 -0.98 -7.80 -6.24
C THR A 87 -0.16 -6.60 -5.79
N GLY A 88 -0.52 -6.04 -4.63
CA GLY A 88 0.10 -4.83 -4.10
C GLY A 88 0.80 -5.01 -2.76
N MET A 89 1.55 -3.98 -2.39
CA MET A 89 2.29 -3.82 -1.14
C MET A 89 1.93 -2.49 -0.48
N PHE A 90 2.02 -2.40 0.84
CA PHE A 90 1.81 -1.16 1.57
C PHE A 90 3.13 -0.71 2.21
N ALA A 91 3.76 0.31 1.66
CA ALA A 91 5.13 0.73 1.95
C ALA A 91 5.17 2.06 2.70
N MET A 92 4.89 2.01 4.00
CA MET A 92 4.92 3.19 4.88
C MET A 92 6.15 3.18 5.79
N THR A 93 6.27 2.14 6.61
CA THR A 93 7.35 1.96 7.59
C THR A 93 8.71 2.00 6.92
N GLU A 94 9.64 2.70 7.56
CA GLU A 94 11.05 2.71 7.20
C GLU A 94 11.89 2.18 8.36
N ARG A 95 13.13 1.78 8.05
CA ARG A 95 14.11 1.34 9.05
C ARG A 95 14.25 2.34 10.21
N GLY A 96 14.34 3.63 9.91
CA GLY A 96 14.44 4.69 10.92
C GLY A 96 13.09 5.17 11.50
N HIS A 97 11.97 4.84 10.85
CA HIS A 97 10.67 5.46 11.14
C HIS A 97 9.51 4.45 11.08
N GLY A 98 9.10 3.97 12.26
CA GLY A 98 7.85 3.21 12.45
C GLY A 98 6.73 4.07 13.05
N SER A 99 6.86 4.44 14.32
CA SER A 99 5.83 5.24 15.01
C SER A 99 5.77 6.69 14.52
N ASN A 100 6.94 7.28 14.22
CA ASN A 100 7.03 8.65 13.69
C ASN A 100 6.97 8.67 12.16
N VAL A 101 5.82 8.30 11.60
CA VAL A 101 5.59 8.28 10.14
C VAL A 101 5.72 9.67 9.50
N ARG A 102 5.55 10.76 10.26
CA ARG A 102 5.79 12.12 9.74
C ARG A 102 7.25 12.35 9.34
N GLY A 103 8.16 11.65 10.00
CA GLY A 103 9.61 11.78 9.81
C GLY A 103 10.20 10.87 8.75
N ILE A 104 9.37 10.12 8.00
CA ILE A 104 9.88 9.27 6.92
C ILE A 104 10.76 10.06 5.95
N GLN A 105 11.74 9.40 5.36
CA GLN A 105 12.83 9.99 4.62
C GLN A 105 12.83 9.62 3.13
N THR A 106 12.06 8.61 2.71
CA THR A 106 11.83 8.36 1.27
C THR A 106 11.29 9.64 0.62
N GLU A 107 11.85 10.03 -0.51
CA GLU A 107 11.48 11.26 -1.21
C GLU A 107 10.67 10.96 -2.48
N ALA A 108 9.78 11.88 -2.83
CA ALA A 108 9.06 11.91 -4.09
C ALA A 108 9.15 13.32 -4.68
N THR A 109 10.17 13.56 -5.50
CA THR A 109 10.48 14.88 -6.06
C THR A 109 9.79 15.07 -7.39
N PHE A 110 9.01 16.14 -7.53
CA PHE A 110 8.31 16.45 -8.77
C PHE A 110 9.26 17.05 -9.82
N ASP A 111 9.30 16.43 -11.00
CA ASP A 111 9.99 16.90 -12.19
C ASP A 111 8.97 17.52 -13.15
N LEU A 112 8.91 18.85 -13.17
CA LEU A 112 7.95 19.61 -13.98
C LEU A 112 8.13 19.36 -15.48
N SER A 113 9.36 19.16 -15.93
CA SER A 113 9.66 18.98 -17.36
C SER A 113 9.15 17.66 -17.89
N ALA A 114 9.24 16.61 -17.06
CA ALA A 114 8.82 15.25 -17.41
C ALA A 114 7.36 14.95 -17.00
N GLN A 115 6.75 15.78 -16.15
CA GLN A 115 5.45 15.49 -15.51
C GLN A 115 5.48 14.18 -14.71
N GLU A 116 6.58 13.99 -13.97
CA GLU A 116 6.85 12.77 -13.22
C GLU A 116 7.23 13.06 -11.78
N PHE A 117 7.11 12.05 -10.91
CA PHE A 117 7.78 12.03 -9.62
C PHE A 117 8.99 11.10 -9.69
N VAL A 118 10.09 11.53 -9.08
CA VAL A 118 11.29 10.72 -8.85
C VAL A 118 11.23 10.21 -7.40
N ILE A 119 11.05 8.90 -7.24
CA ILE A 119 11.00 8.22 -5.94
C ILE A 119 12.42 7.76 -5.57
N ASP A 120 12.90 8.16 -4.40
CA ASP A 120 14.28 7.90 -3.99
C ASP A 120 14.40 7.52 -2.51
N THR A 121 15.35 6.66 -2.20
CA THR A 121 15.71 6.20 -0.86
C THR A 121 17.08 6.79 -0.49
N PRO A 122 17.13 7.98 0.13
CA PRO A 122 18.37 8.76 0.24
C PRO A 122 19.39 8.18 1.23
N CYS A 123 18.97 7.29 2.14
CA CYS A 123 19.85 6.66 3.12
C CYS A 123 19.26 5.34 3.64
N GLU A 124 20.06 4.57 4.39
CA GLU A 124 19.63 3.28 4.96
C GLU A 124 18.39 3.42 5.87
N ASN A 125 18.29 4.54 6.61
CA ASN A 125 17.14 4.80 7.48
C ASN A 125 15.83 5.02 6.70
N ALA A 126 15.91 5.36 5.41
CA ALA A 126 14.77 5.55 4.52
C ALA A 126 14.29 4.24 3.87
N GLU A 127 15.03 3.15 3.98
CA GLU A 127 14.64 1.86 3.42
C GLU A 127 13.28 1.43 3.95
N LYS A 128 12.34 1.14 3.03
CA LYS A 128 11.01 0.66 3.43
C LYS A 128 11.16 -0.73 4.03
N MET A 129 10.77 -0.92 5.28
CA MET A 129 11.08 -2.14 6.05
C MET A 129 9.79 -2.80 6.57
N TYR A 130 9.81 -4.13 6.68
CA TYR A 130 8.65 -4.97 7.03
C TYR A 130 7.53 -4.97 5.98
N ILE A 131 7.85 -4.68 4.72
CA ILE A 131 6.84 -4.59 3.65
C ILE A 131 6.36 -5.98 3.29
N GLY A 132 5.14 -6.32 3.69
CA GLY A 132 4.54 -7.61 3.35
C GLY A 132 4.20 -7.71 1.87
N ASN A 133 4.24 -8.92 1.32
CA ASN A 133 4.09 -9.20 -0.12
C ASN A 133 5.25 -8.65 -0.98
N ALA A 134 6.41 -8.33 -0.40
CA ALA A 134 7.53 -7.71 -1.13
C ALA A 134 8.15 -8.61 -2.20
N MET A 135 8.07 -9.94 -2.04
CA MET A 135 8.70 -10.87 -2.97
C MET A 135 7.80 -11.20 -4.17
N TYR A 136 6.50 -10.91 -4.08
CA TYR A 136 5.52 -11.25 -5.13
C TYR A 136 4.66 -10.08 -5.60
N GLY A 137 4.71 -8.92 -4.93
CA GLY A 137 3.92 -7.74 -5.27
C GLY A 137 4.43 -7.04 -6.53
N ASN A 138 3.49 -6.58 -7.36
CA ASN A 138 3.79 -5.84 -8.59
C ASN A 138 3.85 -4.33 -8.34
N TYR A 139 3.03 -3.81 -7.43
CA TYR A 139 2.95 -2.38 -7.12
C TYR A 139 3.03 -2.12 -5.62
N ALA A 140 3.61 -0.99 -5.21
CA ALA A 140 3.63 -0.54 -3.84
C ALA A 140 2.88 0.79 -3.69
N ALA A 141 2.04 0.89 -2.66
CA ALA A 141 1.57 2.18 -2.13
C ALA A 141 2.68 2.73 -1.22
N VAL A 142 3.55 3.57 -1.78
CA VAL A 142 4.74 4.11 -1.12
C VAL A 142 4.40 5.45 -0.48
N PHE A 143 4.61 5.56 0.83
CA PHE A 143 4.59 6.86 1.51
C PHE A 143 5.95 7.51 1.38
N ALA A 144 5.98 8.75 0.90
CA ALA A 144 7.22 9.51 0.70
C ALA A 144 6.98 11.00 0.97
N GLN A 145 8.04 11.74 1.31
CA GLN A 145 8.03 13.19 1.38
C GLN A 145 7.84 13.76 -0.02
N LEU A 146 6.69 14.37 -0.27
CA LEU A 146 6.44 15.06 -1.54
C LEU A 146 7.26 16.34 -1.59
N ILE A 147 8.16 16.47 -2.56
CA ILE A 147 9.03 17.62 -2.76
C ILE A 147 8.65 18.32 -4.07
N ILE A 148 8.35 19.61 -3.98
CA ILE A 148 8.01 20.46 -5.12
C ILE A 148 8.83 21.74 -5.00
N ASP A 149 9.59 22.09 -6.03
CA ASP A 149 10.52 23.23 -6.04
C ASP A 149 11.45 23.27 -4.81
N GLY A 150 11.99 22.09 -4.44
CA GLY A 150 12.87 21.93 -3.29
C GLY A 150 12.19 22.05 -1.92
N ARG A 151 10.85 22.14 -1.87
CA ARG A 151 10.09 22.29 -0.61
C ARG A 151 9.23 21.05 -0.34
N SER A 152 9.38 20.50 0.87
CA SER A 152 8.54 19.38 1.31
C SER A 152 7.10 19.83 1.61
N GLN A 153 6.13 19.11 1.05
CA GLN A 153 4.71 19.16 1.39
C GLN A 153 4.32 18.08 2.41
N GLY A 154 5.29 17.38 2.98
CA GLY A 154 5.07 16.28 3.92
C GLY A 154 4.72 14.96 3.23
N PRO A 155 4.44 13.90 4.02
CA PRO A 155 4.14 12.58 3.51
C PRO A 155 2.90 12.54 2.62
N HIS A 156 3.05 11.96 1.43
CA HIS A 156 1.99 11.59 0.49
C HIS A 156 2.16 10.14 0.05
N CYS A 157 1.12 9.55 -0.53
CA CYS A 157 1.11 8.17 -0.97
C CYS A 157 1.11 8.08 -2.50
N PHE A 158 2.01 7.26 -3.04
CA PHE A 158 2.23 7.09 -4.47
C PHE A 158 2.11 5.62 -4.85
N ILE A 159 1.55 5.33 -6.01
CA ILE A 159 1.59 3.98 -6.58
C ILE A 159 2.88 3.83 -7.40
N VAL A 160 3.79 2.99 -6.92
CA VAL A 160 5.10 2.76 -7.54
C VAL A 160 5.13 1.35 -8.14
N PRO A 161 5.47 1.18 -9.43
CA PRO A 161 5.70 -0.14 -10.01
C PRO A 161 6.98 -0.75 -9.40
N VAL A 162 6.89 -2.00 -8.97
CA VAL A 162 7.98 -2.75 -8.33
C VAL A 162 8.39 -3.93 -9.20
N ARG A 163 7.42 -4.71 -9.70
CA ARG A 163 7.67 -5.84 -10.61
C ARG A 163 6.73 -5.85 -11.81
N ASP A 164 7.25 -6.32 -12.94
CA ASP A 164 6.44 -6.61 -14.13
C ASP A 164 5.57 -7.87 -13.92
N GLU A 165 4.83 -8.25 -14.97
CA GLU A 165 3.97 -9.44 -14.96
C GLU A 165 4.74 -10.77 -14.87
N ASN A 166 6.00 -10.78 -15.29
CA ASN A 166 6.90 -11.94 -15.22
C ASN A 166 7.62 -12.03 -13.87
N GLY A 167 7.44 -11.03 -13.00
CA GLY A 167 8.06 -10.95 -11.68
C GLY A 167 9.44 -10.30 -11.66
N SER A 168 9.91 -9.73 -12.77
CA SER A 168 11.18 -9.00 -12.84
C SER A 168 11.04 -7.64 -12.16
N LEU A 169 12.05 -7.22 -11.38
CA LEU A 169 12.07 -5.89 -10.77
C LEU A 169 12.22 -4.81 -11.85
N TYR A 170 11.50 -3.70 -11.70
CA TYR A 170 11.74 -2.52 -12.54
C TYR A 170 13.11 -1.89 -12.22
N PRO A 171 13.76 -1.23 -13.20
CA PRO A 171 15.01 -0.51 -12.96
C PRO A 171 14.92 0.47 -11.79
N GLY A 172 15.97 0.52 -10.97
CA GLY A 172 16.03 1.35 -9.77
C GLY A 172 15.26 0.78 -8.57
N VAL A 173 14.55 -0.34 -8.70
CA VAL A 173 13.85 -0.99 -7.59
C VAL A 173 14.65 -2.18 -7.07
N THR A 174 14.95 -2.18 -5.77
CA THR A 174 15.49 -3.35 -5.08
C THR A 174 14.47 -3.88 -4.07
N ALA A 175 14.28 -5.19 -4.04
CA ALA A 175 13.46 -5.87 -3.04
C ALA A 175 14.30 -6.97 -2.37
N ILE A 176 14.49 -6.86 -1.05
CA ILE A 176 15.30 -7.79 -0.26
C ILE A 176 14.38 -8.56 0.69
N ASP A 177 14.54 -9.86 0.76
CA ASP A 177 13.79 -10.69 1.70
C ASP A 177 14.35 -10.55 3.12
N MET A 178 13.48 -10.31 4.11
CA MET A 178 13.92 -10.26 5.52
C MET A 178 14.17 -11.66 6.12
N MET A 179 13.94 -12.73 5.36
CA MET A 179 14.20 -14.11 5.73
C MET A 179 13.43 -14.54 6.98
N TYR A 180 14.14 -15.01 8.00
CA TYR A 180 13.54 -15.53 9.22
C TYR A 180 12.88 -14.40 10.02
N LYS A 181 11.73 -14.72 10.61
CA LYS A 181 10.98 -13.88 11.56
C LYS A 181 10.53 -14.77 12.69
N GLU A 182 10.15 -14.20 13.83
CA GLU A 182 9.61 -14.98 14.96
C GLU A 182 8.29 -15.69 14.64
N GLY A 183 7.53 -15.16 13.67
CA GLY A 183 6.25 -15.73 13.24
C GLY A 183 5.85 -15.28 11.84
N LEU A 184 4.63 -15.66 11.45
CA LEU A 184 4.06 -15.35 10.13
C LEU A 184 5.03 -15.71 8.98
N HIS A 185 5.67 -16.88 9.05
CA HIS A 185 6.69 -17.28 8.07
C HIS A 185 6.15 -17.39 6.63
N GLY A 186 4.83 -17.53 6.47
CA GLY A 186 4.15 -17.48 5.17
C GLY A 186 4.03 -16.09 4.56
N VAL A 187 4.23 -15.03 5.35
CA VAL A 187 4.29 -13.64 4.87
C VAL A 187 5.73 -13.30 4.51
N ASP A 188 5.92 -12.90 3.27
CA ASP A 188 7.18 -12.48 2.65
C ASP A 188 7.42 -10.99 2.90
N ASN A 189 7.65 -10.63 4.17
CA ASN A 189 8.10 -9.29 4.51
C ASN A 189 9.49 -9.04 3.92
N GLY A 190 9.64 -7.91 3.25
CA GLY A 190 10.89 -7.49 2.64
C GLY A 190 11.23 -6.03 2.94
N ILE A 191 12.39 -5.66 2.43
CA ILE A 191 12.89 -4.30 2.35
C ILE A 191 12.74 -3.83 0.91
N LEU A 192 12.21 -2.63 0.70
CA LEU A 192 12.21 -1.97 -0.61
C LEU A 192 13.14 -0.76 -0.59
N ILE A 193 13.95 -0.65 -1.64
CA ILE A 193 14.86 0.47 -1.90
C ILE A 193 14.58 0.98 -3.30
N PHE A 194 14.48 2.29 -3.44
CA PHE A 194 14.23 2.99 -4.70
C PHE A 194 15.43 3.88 -5.01
N ASP A 195 16.04 3.70 -6.17
CA ASP A 195 17.07 4.54 -6.75
C ASP A 195 16.45 5.29 -7.93
N LYS A 196 16.05 6.53 -7.67
CA LYS A 196 15.51 7.48 -8.67
C LYS A 196 14.44 6.89 -9.60
N VAL A 197 13.49 6.14 -9.05
CA VAL A 197 12.42 5.49 -9.80
C VAL A 197 11.41 6.54 -10.27
N ARG A 198 11.24 6.67 -11.60
CA ARG A 198 10.31 7.63 -12.20
C ARG A 198 8.90 7.05 -12.32
N ILE A 199 7.91 7.83 -11.90
CA ILE A 199 6.49 7.49 -12.02
C ILE A 199 5.70 8.68 -12.58
N PRO A 200 4.61 8.46 -13.34
CA PRO A 200 3.74 9.54 -13.81
C PRO A 200 3.16 10.35 -12.65
N ARG A 201 2.89 11.64 -12.89
CA ARG A 201 2.23 12.54 -11.92
C ARG A 201 0.90 11.97 -11.40
N GLU A 202 0.16 11.24 -12.23
CA GLU A 202 -1.13 10.62 -11.89
C GLU A 202 -1.01 9.39 -10.99
N ASN A 203 0.20 9.02 -10.56
CA ASN A 203 0.39 7.96 -9.56
C ASN A 203 0.35 8.48 -8.12
N LEU A 204 0.29 9.80 -7.91
CA LEU A 204 0.01 10.42 -6.60
C LEU A 204 -1.47 10.21 -6.23
N LEU A 205 -1.72 9.54 -5.11
CA LEU A 205 -3.06 9.42 -4.54
C LEU A 205 -3.50 10.79 -3.99
N ASP A 206 -4.40 11.44 -4.72
CA ASP A 206 -4.53 12.89 -4.79
C ASP A 206 -5.66 13.49 -3.93
N LYS A 207 -6.44 12.67 -3.23
CA LYS A 207 -7.63 13.12 -2.48
C LYS A 207 -7.31 14.21 -1.45
N PHE A 208 -6.14 14.15 -0.83
CA PHE A 208 -5.73 15.08 0.22
C PHE A 208 -4.66 16.08 -0.25
N GLY A 209 -4.09 15.89 -1.43
CA GLY A 209 -3.04 16.75 -1.97
C GLY A 209 -2.71 16.32 -3.40
N SER A 210 -2.80 17.26 -4.34
CA SER A 210 -2.56 17.04 -5.76
C SER A 210 -1.51 18.00 -6.29
N VAL A 211 -0.89 17.64 -7.41
CA VAL A 211 0.03 18.50 -8.16
C VAL A 211 -0.55 18.67 -9.55
N ALA A 212 -0.81 19.92 -9.95
CA ALA A 212 -1.30 20.25 -11.28
C ALA A 212 -0.16 20.14 -12.32
N PRO A 213 -0.47 20.06 -13.63
CA PRO A 213 0.56 19.95 -14.66
C PRO A 213 1.55 21.12 -14.70
N ASP A 214 1.16 22.30 -14.21
CA ASP A 214 2.05 23.45 -14.09
C ASP A 214 2.92 23.43 -12.80
N GLY A 215 2.85 22.35 -12.03
CA GLY A 215 3.59 22.17 -10.77
C GLY A 215 2.91 22.76 -9.54
N GLN A 216 1.74 23.41 -9.69
CA GLN A 216 1.05 23.97 -8.54
C GLN A 216 0.51 22.87 -7.61
N TYR A 217 0.87 22.94 -6.34
CA TYR A 217 0.34 22.08 -5.29
C TYR A 217 -1.01 22.57 -4.79
N HIS A 218 -2.00 21.69 -4.77
CA HIS A 218 -3.32 21.97 -4.21
C HIS A 218 -3.66 20.97 -3.11
N SER A 219 -4.30 21.45 -2.04
CA SER A 219 -4.84 20.58 -0.99
C SER A 219 -6.13 21.15 -0.41
N PRO A 220 -7.17 20.33 -0.19
CA PRO A 220 -8.37 20.76 0.53
C PRO A 220 -8.11 21.07 2.01
N ILE A 221 -6.95 20.65 2.55
CA ILE A 221 -6.57 20.87 3.95
C ILE A 221 -5.24 21.65 3.99
N ARG A 222 -5.33 22.96 4.27
CA ARG A 222 -4.17 23.87 4.27
C ARG A 222 -3.09 23.49 5.27
N ASN A 223 -3.47 23.13 6.50
CA ASN A 223 -2.52 22.78 7.55
C ASN A 223 -1.92 21.39 7.29
N LYS A 224 -0.58 21.31 7.14
CA LYS A 224 0.14 20.06 6.81
C LYS A 224 -0.12 18.95 7.84
N SER A 225 -0.10 19.28 9.14
CA SER A 225 -0.33 18.31 10.22
C SER A 225 -1.76 17.79 10.22
N ALA A 226 -2.75 18.67 9.99
CA ALA A 226 -4.16 18.28 9.88
C ALA A 226 -4.40 17.39 8.66
N ARG A 227 -3.80 17.72 7.51
CA ARG A 227 -3.85 16.90 6.29
C ARG A 227 -3.30 15.51 6.53
N PHE A 228 -2.11 15.43 7.13
CA PHE A 228 -1.48 14.16 7.44
C PHE A 228 -2.33 13.32 8.40
N ASN A 229 -2.90 13.92 9.43
CA ASN A 229 -3.80 13.23 10.35
C ASN A 229 -5.07 12.72 9.65
N ALA A 230 -5.65 13.51 8.74
CA ALA A 230 -6.81 13.08 7.95
C ALA A 230 -6.47 11.90 7.02
N MET A 231 -5.29 11.91 6.41
CA MET A 231 -4.78 10.80 5.59
C MET A 231 -4.63 9.51 6.41
N LEU A 232 -4.03 9.59 7.61
CA LEU A 232 -3.93 8.43 8.50
C LEU A 232 -5.30 7.96 9.02
N ALA A 233 -6.20 8.90 9.33
CA ALA A 233 -7.56 8.58 9.78
C ALA A 233 -8.33 7.79 8.70
N ALA A 234 -8.11 8.10 7.42
CA ALA A 234 -8.71 7.36 6.31
C ALA A 234 -8.22 5.90 6.20
N LEU A 235 -7.14 5.53 6.89
CA LEU A 235 -6.61 4.16 6.97
C LEU A 235 -7.06 3.41 8.23
N THR A 236 -7.81 4.04 9.14
CA THR A 236 -8.27 3.46 10.41
C THR A 236 -9.00 2.12 10.30
N PRO A 237 -9.81 1.84 9.25
CA PRO A 237 -10.47 0.53 9.14
C PRO A 237 -9.51 -0.67 9.20
N SER A 238 -8.26 -0.50 8.75
CA SER A 238 -7.22 -1.54 8.86
C SER A 238 -6.83 -1.87 10.30
N ARG A 239 -6.91 -0.89 11.22
CA ARG A 239 -6.63 -1.09 12.65
C ARG A 239 -7.69 -1.94 13.32
N LEU A 240 -8.96 -1.76 12.94
CA LEU A 240 -10.04 -2.62 13.42
C LEU A 240 -9.86 -4.07 12.94
N ALA A 241 -9.37 -4.27 11.70
CA ALA A 241 -9.13 -5.60 11.16
C ALA A 241 -8.17 -6.43 12.01
N VAL A 242 -7.12 -5.82 12.58
CA VAL A 242 -6.17 -6.52 13.46
C VAL A 242 -6.86 -7.14 14.67
N ALA A 243 -7.78 -6.41 15.31
CA ALA A 243 -8.51 -6.95 16.47
C ALA A 243 -9.38 -8.16 16.10
N PHE A 244 -10.05 -8.12 14.95
CA PHE A 244 -10.87 -9.24 14.46
C PHE A 244 -10.02 -10.45 14.05
N GLN A 245 -8.88 -10.22 13.40
CA GLN A 245 -7.94 -11.30 13.07
C GLN A 245 -7.38 -11.97 14.32
N ALA A 246 -7.05 -11.18 15.36
CA ALA A 246 -6.61 -11.71 16.65
C ALA A 246 -7.70 -12.54 17.33
N MET A 247 -8.96 -12.08 17.34
CA MET A 247 -10.08 -12.89 17.87
C MET A 247 -10.24 -14.21 17.12
N GLY A 248 -10.08 -14.20 15.79
CA GLY A 248 -10.10 -15.42 14.98
C GLY A 248 -8.97 -16.38 15.35
N ALA A 249 -7.74 -15.88 15.51
CA ALA A 249 -6.59 -16.71 15.84
C ALA A 249 -6.61 -17.30 17.27
N MET A 250 -7.43 -16.75 18.18
CA MET A 250 -7.57 -17.24 19.56
C MET A 250 -8.65 -18.32 19.74
N LYS A 251 -9.48 -18.57 18.72
CA LYS A 251 -10.53 -19.60 18.75
C LYS A 251 -10.00 -20.96 18.34
#